data_AF-A0A1I2MQ42-F1
#
_entry.id   AF-A0A1I2MQ42-F1
#
_cell.length_a   1.000
_cell.length_b   1.000
_cell.length_c   1.000
_cell.angle_alpha   90.00
_cell.angle_beta   90.00
_cell.angle_gamma   90.00
#
_symmetry.space_group_name_H-M   'P 1'
#
loop_
_entity.id
_entity.type
_entity.pdbx_description
1 polymer ?
#
loop_
_entity_poly.entity_id
_entity_poly.type
_entity_poly.pdbx_seq_one_letter_code
_entity_poly.pdbx_strand_id
1 'polypeptide(L)'
;MTADPFACDPGAVAKLSSGLASHQDDLSAGAHGVARAAEDADDWRGASKDRFSVTVGTVPRAARRIIGRLDVAIDVLDTYADDVRAIRDEAERIRAAQLTNAVEVAANTVSLSAAVVAAAGQDATEADGRQARRLRSDADDLAATASRLQAEWDALVERRAIADRAASAGLSDTDVLGVAPSYSGALGRMSDADFLVAVAAMPPEVLAAQDPSVGDRLAGMPPETVQAWWDGLGGRGTAGEHSAAQDALITALPAVIGNLDGVPYWARDQANRLSAQRASARAQDDVDAARKALRAAGPSARRAAQQELDAATERLAALQNFLAASRTSLRGVDGMPRQFVSFLDGQPPLGAVSMGDLDTAANVSYLVPGMGTTLQDTTLLMRAGANVVGVQRLSERGRNTAMVTWIGYEAPRNALTTGDLGVFGLAHANAGADRLAADLGGFRATRPDAHLNVVAHSYGSTTASITLHDHADLGVNSFVTLGSAGIPGHIPNAGAIHAEHMYAAQAEERFNVAHIGQVLSYPERIDPTFKPFGATEIDASHVEGTSDVNVHDLYVNPNGAEDADHGYLDLDTNTLIETAKATLR
;
A
#
# COMPACT_ATOMS: atom_id res chain seq x y z
N MET A 1 -20.12 -25.68 -14.09
CA MET A 1 -20.00 -26.36 -12.78
C MET A 1 -21.41 -26.48 -12.22
N THR A 2 -21.82 -27.65 -11.75
CA THR A 2 -23.11 -27.85 -11.07
C THR A 2 -23.03 -27.27 -9.66
N ALA A 3 -24.01 -26.46 -9.26
CA ALA A 3 -24.03 -25.85 -7.94
C ALA A 3 -24.22 -26.92 -6.85
N ASP A 4 -23.48 -26.81 -5.75
CA ASP A 4 -23.60 -27.73 -4.60
C ASP A 4 -24.59 -27.17 -3.58
N PRO A 5 -25.74 -27.84 -3.32
CA PRO A 5 -26.71 -27.40 -2.32
C PRO A 5 -26.15 -27.26 -0.90
N PHE A 6 -25.04 -27.93 -0.56
CA PHE A 6 -24.40 -27.87 0.76
C PHE A 6 -23.26 -26.84 0.87
N ALA A 7 -22.85 -26.22 -0.23
CA ALA A 7 -21.76 -25.25 -0.20
C ALA A 7 -22.16 -23.96 0.51
N CYS A 8 -21.18 -23.24 1.08
CA CYS A 8 -21.35 -22.00 1.86
C CYS A 8 -22.01 -22.20 3.24
N ASP A 9 -21.58 -21.38 4.22
CA ASP A 9 -22.22 -21.29 5.54
C ASP A 9 -23.17 -20.08 5.56
N PRO A 10 -24.50 -20.27 5.60
CA PRO A 10 -25.45 -19.15 5.65
C PRO A 10 -25.28 -18.32 6.94
N GLY A 11 -24.74 -18.90 8.02
CA GLY A 11 -24.40 -18.15 9.23
C GLY A 11 -23.23 -17.19 9.04
N ALA A 12 -22.29 -17.51 8.14
CA ALA A 12 -21.21 -16.60 7.78
C ALA A 12 -21.71 -15.42 6.92
N VAL A 13 -22.64 -15.68 5.99
CA VAL A 13 -23.29 -14.63 5.18
C VAL A 13 -24.10 -13.67 6.06
N ALA A 14 -24.90 -14.20 6.98
CA ALA A 14 -25.67 -13.37 7.92
C ALA A 14 -24.77 -12.51 8.83
N LYS A 15 -23.58 -13.01 9.20
CA LYS A 15 -22.59 -12.21 9.95
C LYS A 15 -22.01 -11.07 9.11
N LEU A 16 -21.79 -11.27 7.81
CA LEU A 16 -21.37 -10.19 6.92
C LEU A 16 -22.44 -9.10 6.84
N SER A 17 -23.70 -9.50 6.63
CA SER A 17 -24.85 -8.59 6.66
C SER A 17 -24.94 -7.79 7.98
N SER A 18 -24.86 -8.47 9.12
CA SER A 18 -24.85 -7.81 10.44
C SER A 18 -23.67 -6.86 10.63
N GLY A 19 -22.51 -7.19 10.05
CA GLY A 19 -21.33 -6.31 10.04
C GLY A 19 -21.58 -5.03 9.24
N LEU A 20 -22.23 -5.13 8.07
CA LEU A 20 -22.62 -3.96 7.27
C LEU A 20 -23.64 -3.11 8.01
N ALA A 21 -24.63 -3.71 8.70
CA ALA A 21 -25.60 -2.97 9.50
C ALA A 21 -24.91 -2.17 10.62
N SER A 22 -23.94 -2.78 11.32
CA SER A 22 -23.13 -2.06 12.31
C SER A 22 -22.36 -0.89 11.69
N HIS A 23 -21.86 -1.03 10.46
CA HIS A 23 -21.19 0.07 9.76
C HIS A 23 -22.15 1.21 9.40
N GLN A 24 -23.42 0.91 9.09
CA GLN A 24 -24.44 1.94 8.87
C GLN A 24 -24.73 2.74 10.14
N ASP A 25 -24.79 2.07 11.29
CA ASP A 25 -24.97 2.71 12.59
C ASP A 25 -23.78 3.63 12.90
N ASP A 26 -22.56 3.17 12.67
CA ASP A 26 -21.34 3.96 12.85
C ASP A 26 -21.30 5.17 11.91
N LEU A 27 -21.66 5.00 10.63
CA LEU A 27 -21.77 6.10 9.66
C LEU A 27 -22.82 7.11 10.07
N SER A 28 -23.97 6.65 10.55
CA SER A 28 -25.05 7.50 11.06
C SER A 28 -24.58 8.28 12.27
N ALA A 29 -23.97 7.63 13.25
CA ALA A 29 -23.45 8.27 14.46
C ALA A 29 -22.36 9.29 14.12
N GLY A 30 -21.43 8.95 13.21
CA GLY A 30 -20.39 9.84 12.72
C GLY A 30 -20.96 11.08 12.02
N ALA A 31 -21.94 10.91 11.13
CA ALA A 31 -22.60 12.02 10.44
C ALA A 31 -23.32 12.97 11.42
N HIS A 32 -23.98 12.42 12.45
CA HIS A 32 -24.58 13.23 13.52
C HIS A 32 -23.53 13.94 14.37
N GLY A 33 -22.39 13.30 14.64
CA GLY A 33 -21.26 13.91 15.35
C GLY A 33 -20.69 15.10 14.59
N VAL A 34 -20.52 14.94 13.27
CA VAL A 34 -20.04 16.00 12.37
C VAL A 34 -21.04 17.16 12.28
N ALA A 35 -22.35 16.87 12.20
CA ALA A 35 -23.38 17.90 12.21
C ALA A 35 -23.36 18.72 13.51
N ARG A 36 -23.19 18.07 14.67
CA ARG A 36 -23.03 18.77 15.96
C ARG A 36 -21.75 19.60 16.02
N ALA A 37 -20.63 19.09 15.50
CA ALA A 37 -19.40 19.87 15.42
C ALA A 37 -19.55 21.11 14.52
N ALA A 38 -20.45 21.07 13.52
CA ALA A 38 -20.81 22.24 12.72
C ALA A 38 -21.49 23.32 13.56
N GLU A 39 -22.48 22.93 14.37
CA GLU A 39 -23.21 23.81 15.29
C GLU A 39 -22.27 24.41 16.34
N ASP A 40 -21.36 23.61 16.90
CA ASP A 40 -20.37 24.07 17.89
C ASP A 40 -19.36 25.08 17.30
N ALA A 41 -19.19 25.11 15.98
CA ALA A 41 -18.30 26.02 15.27
C ALA A 41 -18.99 27.32 14.80
N ASP A 42 -20.27 27.55 15.14
CA ASP A 42 -21.04 28.72 14.68
C ASP A 42 -20.40 30.06 15.07
N ASP A 43 -19.71 30.11 16.21
CA ASP A 43 -19.01 31.32 16.70
C ASP A 43 -17.62 31.52 16.08
N TRP A 44 -17.10 30.55 15.31
CA TRP A 44 -15.81 30.68 14.66
C TRP A 44 -15.81 31.81 13.62
N ARG A 45 -14.63 32.35 13.32
CA ARG A 45 -14.43 33.42 12.34
C ARG A 45 -13.19 33.14 11.49
N GLY A 46 -13.20 33.63 10.24
CA GLY A 46 -12.09 33.52 9.29
C GLY A 46 -12.28 32.41 8.24
N ALA A 47 -11.42 32.40 7.22
CA ALA A 47 -11.55 31.52 6.05
C ALA A 47 -11.55 30.01 6.38
N SER A 48 -10.92 29.60 7.48
CA SER A 48 -10.97 28.20 7.93
C SER A 48 -12.38 27.77 8.39
N LYS A 49 -13.20 28.69 8.90
CA LYS A 49 -14.61 28.39 9.21
C LYS A 49 -15.39 28.10 7.94
N ASP A 50 -15.30 28.97 6.94
CA ASP A 50 -16.08 28.83 5.71
C ASP A 50 -15.77 27.49 5.02
N ARG A 51 -14.48 27.11 4.98
CA ARG A 51 -14.05 25.80 4.47
C ARG A 51 -14.60 24.64 5.30
N PHE A 52 -14.47 24.72 6.63
CA PHE A 52 -15.02 23.70 7.53
C PHE A 52 -16.54 23.54 7.31
N SER A 53 -17.31 24.63 7.28
CA SER A 53 -18.76 24.60 7.09
C SER A 53 -19.16 24.03 5.72
N VAL A 54 -18.44 24.36 4.64
CA VAL A 54 -18.66 23.78 3.31
C VAL A 54 -18.41 22.27 3.34
N THR A 55 -17.25 21.84 3.85
CA THR A 55 -16.86 20.43 3.90
C THR A 55 -17.83 19.61 4.75
N VAL A 56 -18.10 20.07 5.97
CA VAL A 56 -19.03 19.43 6.92
C VAL A 56 -20.46 19.38 6.38
N GLY A 57 -20.90 20.42 5.67
CA GLY A 57 -22.21 20.45 5.01
C GLY A 57 -22.43 19.33 3.99
N THR A 58 -21.36 18.72 3.46
CA THR A 58 -21.47 17.60 2.51
C THR A 58 -21.66 16.25 3.20
N VAL A 59 -21.16 16.09 4.44
CA VAL A 59 -21.08 14.81 5.14
C VAL A 59 -22.44 14.14 5.36
N PRO A 60 -23.51 14.82 5.85
CA PRO A 60 -24.80 14.16 6.06
C PRO A 60 -25.46 13.66 4.76
N ARG A 61 -25.15 14.28 3.61
CA ARG A 61 -25.65 13.80 2.30
C ARG A 61 -24.84 12.60 1.81
N ALA A 62 -23.52 12.64 2.00
CA ALA A 62 -22.64 11.51 1.68
C ALA A 62 -22.98 10.28 2.52
N ALA A 63 -23.13 10.44 3.84
CA ALA A 63 -23.50 9.36 4.75
C ALA A 63 -24.83 8.70 4.35
N ARG A 64 -25.88 9.49 4.06
CA ARG A 64 -27.16 8.94 3.59
C ARG A 64 -27.05 8.16 2.28
N ARG A 65 -26.22 8.62 1.34
CA ARG A 65 -25.97 7.86 0.10
C ARG A 65 -25.29 6.53 0.39
N ILE A 66 -24.26 6.51 1.26
CA ILE A 66 -23.54 5.28 1.61
C ILE A 66 -24.45 4.32 2.38
N ILE A 67 -25.21 4.81 3.36
CA ILE A 67 -26.16 4.01 4.14
C ILE A 67 -27.17 3.35 3.21
N GLY A 68 -27.76 4.08 2.25
CA GLY A 68 -28.69 3.51 1.28
C GLY A 68 -28.07 2.42 0.40
N ARG A 69 -26.77 2.49 0.07
CA ARG A 69 -26.07 1.42 -0.66
C ARG A 69 -25.89 0.17 0.21
N LEU A 70 -25.55 0.39 1.49
CA LEU A 70 -25.41 -0.68 2.46
C LEU A 70 -26.76 -1.37 2.72
N ASP A 71 -27.88 -0.63 2.72
CA ASP A 71 -29.22 -1.19 2.89
C ASP A 71 -29.51 -2.21 1.78
N VAL A 72 -29.27 -1.84 0.52
CA VAL A 72 -29.47 -2.73 -0.63
C VAL A 72 -28.55 -3.96 -0.54
N ALA A 73 -27.30 -3.78 -0.13
CA ALA A 73 -26.37 -4.90 0.04
C ALA A 73 -26.80 -5.87 1.15
N ILE A 74 -27.27 -5.33 2.28
CA ILE A 74 -27.81 -6.09 3.42
C ILE A 74 -29.02 -6.91 2.97
N ASP A 75 -29.98 -6.29 2.29
CA ASP A 75 -31.18 -6.97 1.79
C ASP A 75 -30.82 -8.14 0.86
N VAL A 76 -29.84 -7.96 -0.03
CA VAL A 76 -29.36 -9.04 -0.93
C VAL A 76 -28.69 -10.17 -0.14
N LEU A 77 -27.84 -9.85 0.84
CA LEU A 77 -27.14 -10.85 1.65
C LEU A 77 -28.10 -11.62 2.57
N ASP A 78 -29.07 -10.95 3.17
CA ASP A 78 -30.07 -11.58 4.04
C ASP A 78 -30.96 -12.52 3.23
N THR A 79 -31.46 -12.06 2.08
CA THR A 79 -32.24 -12.90 1.16
C THR A 79 -31.45 -14.14 0.73
N TYR A 80 -30.18 -13.96 0.35
CA TYR A 80 -29.33 -15.07 -0.07
C TYR A 80 -29.02 -16.03 1.10
N ALA A 81 -28.78 -15.52 2.31
CA ALA A 81 -28.55 -16.36 3.48
C ALA A 81 -29.78 -17.20 3.82
N ASP A 82 -30.98 -16.63 3.70
CA ASP A 82 -32.25 -17.32 3.91
C ASP A 82 -32.51 -18.38 2.84
N ASP A 83 -32.29 -18.06 1.57
CA ASP A 83 -32.40 -19.01 0.45
C ASP A 83 -31.44 -20.20 0.62
N VAL A 84 -30.17 -19.94 0.93
CA VAL A 84 -29.17 -21.00 1.14
C VAL A 84 -29.54 -21.86 2.35
N ARG A 85 -30.05 -21.26 3.43
CA ARG A 85 -30.50 -22.01 4.61
C ARG A 85 -31.67 -22.94 4.26
N ALA A 86 -32.68 -22.43 3.57
CA ALA A 86 -33.83 -23.22 3.14
C ALA A 86 -33.44 -24.35 2.16
N ILE A 87 -32.55 -24.06 1.21
CA ILE A 87 -32.01 -25.05 0.27
C ILE A 87 -31.27 -26.15 1.02
N ARG A 88 -30.45 -25.80 2.01
CA ARG A 88 -29.69 -26.75 2.80
C ARG A 88 -30.60 -27.63 3.67
N ASP A 89 -31.58 -27.05 4.35
CA ASP A 89 -32.53 -27.80 5.17
C ASP A 89 -33.33 -28.82 4.33
N GLU A 90 -33.69 -28.47 3.10
CA GLU A 90 -34.32 -29.41 2.15
C GLU A 90 -33.31 -30.44 1.62
N ALA A 91 -32.08 -30.04 1.31
CA ALA A 91 -31.04 -30.95 0.85
C ALA A 91 -30.73 -32.02 1.91
N GLU A 92 -30.67 -31.66 3.19
CA GLU A 92 -30.50 -32.61 4.31
C GLU A 92 -31.66 -33.62 4.35
N ARG A 93 -32.91 -33.15 4.19
CA ARG A 93 -34.10 -34.03 4.14
C ARG A 93 -34.10 -34.98 2.94
N ILE A 94 -33.83 -34.49 1.73
CA ILE A 94 -33.78 -35.31 0.52
C ILE A 94 -32.63 -36.31 0.61
N ARG A 95 -31.45 -35.90 1.10
CA ARG A 95 -30.30 -36.79 1.24
C ARG A 95 -30.57 -37.92 2.23
N ALA A 96 -31.25 -37.63 3.33
CA ALA A 96 -31.71 -38.65 4.27
C ALA A 96 -32.70 -39.62 3.61
N ALA A 97 -33.69 -39.11 2.86
CA ALA A 97 -34.66 -39.94 2.15
C ALA A 97 -34.03 -40.81 1.05
N GLN A 98 -33.06 -40.28 0.30
CA GLN A 98 -32.29 -41.03 -0.71
C GLN A 98 -31.52 -42.18 -0.05
N LEU A 99 -30.90 -41.94 1.11
CA LEU A 99 -30.17 -42.97 1.86
C LEU A 99 -31.12 -44.07 2.35
N THR A 100 -32.28 -43.69 2.93
CA THR A 100 -33.30 -44.66 3.36
C THR A 100 -33.80 -45.50 2.18
N ASN A 101 -34.18 -44.87 1.07
CA ASN A 101 -34.64 -45.56 -0.13
C ASN A 101 -33.56 -46.50 -0.69
N ALA A 102 -32.29 -46.08 -0.70
CA ALA A 102 -31.18 -46.93 -1.16
C ALA A 102 -31.00 -48.18 -0.28
N VAL A 103 -31.18 -48.06 1.04
CA VAL A 103 -31.16 -49.20 1.97
C VAL A 103 -32.33 -50.14 1.71
N GLU A 104 -33.54 -49.60 1.50
CA GLU A 104 -34.74 -50.39 1.17
C GLU A 104 -34.60 -51.11 -0.18
N VAL A 105 -34.05 -50.46 -1.21
CA VAL A 105 -33.72 -51.08 -2.50
C VAL A 105 -32.75 -52.25 -2.32
N ALA A 106 -31.70 -52.08 -1.53
CA ALA A 106 -30.73 -53.14 -1.27
C ALA A 106 -31.37 -54.34 -0.55
N ALA A 107 -32.19 -54.07 0.48
CA ALA A 107 -32.92 -55.10 1.21
C ALA A 107 -33.92 -55.85 0.31
N ASN A 108 -34.73 -55.11 -0.46
CA ASN A 108 -35.73 -55.67 -1.37
C ASN A 108 -35.06 -56.51 -2.47
N THR A 109 -33.91 -56.09 -2.98
CA THR A 109 -33.15 -56.85 -4.01
C THR A 109 -32.73 -58.23 -3.51
N VAL A 110 -32.25 -58.33 -2.27
CA VAL A 110 -31.87 -59.60 -1.64
C VAL A 110 -33.11 -60.49 -1.44
N SER A 111 -34.18 -59.93 -0.86
CA SER A 111 -35.43 -60.65 -0.62
C SER A 111 -36.09 -61.13 -1.92
N LEU A 112 -36.10 -60.28 -2.96
CA LEU A 112 -36.64 -60.61 -4.27
C LEU A 112 -35.85 -61.73 -4.94
N SER A 113 -34.52 -61.69 -4.87
CA SER A 113 -33.66 -62.75 -5.41
C SER A 113 -33.98 -64.10 -4.78
N ALA A 114 -34.11 -64.16 -3.45
CA ALA A 114 -34.50 -65.37 -2.73
C ALA A 114 -35.92 -65.85 -3.11
N ALA A 115 -36.90 -64.93 -3.18
CA ALA A 115 -38.27 -65.25 -3.54
C ALA A 115 -38.42 -65.76 -4.99
N VAL A 116 -37.64 -65.22 -5.93
CA VAL A 116 -37.61 -65.68 -7.33
C VAL A 116 -37.04 -67.09 -7.43
N VAL A 117 -35.98 -67.41 -6.68
CA VAL A 117 -35.41 -68.77 -6.61
C VAL A 117 -36.43 -69.75 -6.03
N ALA A 118 -37.09 -69.39 -4.92
CA ALA A 118 -38.12 -70.23 -4.29
C ALA A 118 -39.31 -70.49 -5.23
N ALA A 119 -39.78 -69.46 -5.93
CA ALA A 119 -40.88 -69.57 -6.89
C ALA A 119 -40.55 -70.40 -8.15
N ALA A 120 -39.27 -70.68 -8.42
CA ALA A 120 -38.80 -71.50 -9.53
C ALA A 120 -38.49 -72.97 -9.15
N GLY A 121 -38.62 -73.33 -7.86
CA GLY A 121 -38.36 -74.67 -7.36
C GLY A 121 -39.45 -75.69 -7.77
N GLN A 122 -39.10 -76.99 -7.76
CA GLN A 122 -40.05 -78.06 -8.12
C GLN A 122 -41.21 -78.20 -7.13
N ASP A 123 -41.04 -77.74 -5.88
CA ASP A 123 -42.04 -77.77 -4.81
C ASP A 123 -42.71 -76.39 -4.59
N ALA A 124 -42.58 -75.45 -5.55
CA ALA A 124 -43.07 -74.08 -5.39
C ALA A 124 -44.59 -74.01 -5.18
N THR A 125 -45.00 -73.17 -4.22
CA THR A 125 -46.41 -72.93 -3.91
C THR A 125 -46.92 -71.66 -4.59
N GLU A 126 -48.25 -71.52 -4.65
CA GLU A 126 -48.88 -70.28 -5.10
C GLU A 126 -48.51 -69.07 -4.21
N ALA A 127 -48.17 -69.32 -2.94
CA ALA A 127 -47.72 -68.29 -2.01
C ALA A 127 -46.34 -67.73 -2.41
N ASP A 128 -45.41 -68.58 -2.83
CA ASP A 128 -44.06 -68.17 -3.30
C ASP A 128 -44.16 -67.29 -4.54
N GLY A 129 -45.03 -67.66 -5.49
CA GLY A 129 -45.32 -66.84 -6.67
C GLY A 129 -45.97 -65.49 -6.33
N ARG A 130 -46.84 -65.43 -5.31
CA ARG A 130 -47.41 -64.15 -4.82
C ARG A 130 -46.36 -63.29 -4.14
N GLN A 131 -45.47 -63.86 -3.34
CA GLN A 131 -44.39 -63.15 -2.67
C GLN A 131 -43.42 -62.52 -3.68
N ALA A 132 -42.99 -63.28 -4.69
CA ALA A 132 -42.12 -62.76 -5.75
C ALA A 132 -42.78 -61.63 -6.55
N ARG A 133 -44.10 -61.70 -6.82
CA ARG A 133 -44.83 -60.60 -7.48
C ARG A 133 -44.93 -59.34 -6.62
N ARG A 134 -45.17 -59.49 -5.30
CA ARG A 134 -45.20 -58.35 -4.37
C ARG A 134 -43.85 -57.63 -4.33
N LEU A 135 -42.75 -58.37 -4.12
CA LEU A 135 -41.40 -57.79 -4.05
C LEU A 135 -40.96 -57.13 -5.38
N ARG A 136 -41.49 -57.58 -6.53
CA ARG A 136 -41.30 -56.88 -7.81
C ARG A 136 -42.05 -55.54 -7.84
N SER A 137 -43.31 -55.52 -7.41
CA SER A 137 -44.07 -54.28 -7.27
C SER A 137 -43.36 -53.30 -6.32
N ASP A 138 -42.88 -53.80 -5.17
CA ASP A 138 -42.13 -52.99 -4.21
C ASP A 138 -40.82 -52.44 -4.84
N ALA A 139 -40.17 -53.21 -5.72
CA ALA A 139 -38.99 -52.74 -6.45
C ALA A 139 -39.33 -51.60 -7.43
N ASP A 140 -40.45 -51.72 -8.15
CA ASP A 140 -40.93 -50.69 -9.07
C ASP A 140 -41.29 -49.40 -8.30
N ASP A 141 -41.94 -49.52 -7.13
CA ASP A 141 -42.29 -48.38 -6.26
C ASP A 141 -41.04 -47.69 -5.68
N LEU A 142 -40.03 -48.45 -5.27
CA LEU A 142 -38.75 -47.92 -4.79
C LEU A 142 -37.94 -47.23 -5.90
N ALA A 143 -37.99 -47.76 -7.14
CA ALA A 143 -37.36 -47.14 -8.30
C ALA A 143 -38.07 -45.83 -8.70
N ALA A 144 -39.40 -45.80 -8.62
CA ALA A 144 -40.18 -44.58 -8.81
C ALA A 144 -39.86 -43.52 -7.73
N THR A 145 -39.72 -43.95 -6.48
CA THR A 145 -39.32 -43.08 -5.36
C THR A 145 -37.91 -42.52 -5.56
N ALA A 146 -36.94 -43.35 -5.97
CA ALA A 146 -35.59 -42.89 -6.30
C ALA A 146 -35.59 -41.83 -7.40
N SER A 147 -36.37 -42.05 -8.47
CA SER A 147 -36.48 -41.12 -9.59
C SER A 147 -37.08 -39.78 -9.16
N ARG A 148 -38.10 -39.80 -8.30
CA ARG A 148 -38.70 -38.58 -7.71
C ARG A 148 -37.69 -37.83 -6.84
N LEU A 149 -36.99 -38.51 -5.94
CA LEU A 149 -35.98 -37.89 -5.07
C LEU A 149 -34.81 -37.32 -5.87
N GLN A 150 -34.43 -37.93 -7.00
CA GLN A 150 -33.43 -37.37 -7.90
C GLN A 150 -33.93 -36.10 -8.58
N ALA A 151 -35.18 -36.07 -9.06
CA ALA A 151 -35.77 -34.87 -9.66
C ALA A 151 -35.89 -33.71 -8.64
N GLU A 152 -36.26 -34.01 -7.39
CA GLU A 152 -36.27 -33.03 -6.30
C GLU A 152 -34.86 -32.49 -5.98
N TRP A 153 -33.84 -33.35 -6.05
CA TRP A 153 -32.44 -32.95 -5.91
C TRP A 153 -31.96 -32.06 -7.06
N ASP A 154 -32.26 -32.41 -8.30
CA ASP A 154 -31.89 -31.60 -9.47
C ASP A 154 -32.56 -30.22 -9.43
N ALA A 155 -33.81 -30.14 -8.95
CA ALA A 155 -34.49 -28.88 -8.70
C ALA A 155 -33.83 -28.03 -7.58
N LEU A 156 -33.27 -28.66 -6.54
CA LEU A 156 -32.47 -27.96 -5.53
C LEU A 156 -31.19 -27.36 -6.13
N VAL A 157 -30.49 -28.12 -6.96
CA VAL A 157 -29.27 -27.66 -7.63
C VAL A 157 -29.57 -26.43 -8.50
N GLU A 158 -30.67 -26.43 -9.24
CA GLU A 158 -31.04 -25.25 -10.05
C GLU A 158 -31.45 -24.06 -9.18
N ARG A 159 -32.26 -24.27 -8.13
CA ARG A 159 -32.60 -23.20 -7.18
C ARG A 159 -31.35 -22.58 -6.55
N ARG A 160 -30.37 -23.41 -6.22
CA ARG A 160 -29.10 -22.92 -5.70
C ARG A 160 -28.36 -22.06 -6.71
N ALA A 161 -28.24 -22.52 -7.95
CA ALA A 161 -27.62 -21.75 -9.01
C ALA A 161 -28.34 -20.42 -9.28
N ILE A 162 -29.67 -20.37 -9.13
CA ILE A 162 -30.47 -19.14 -9.23
C ILE A 162 -30.15 -18.19 -8.07
N ALA A 163 -30.14 -18.67 -6.84
CA ALA A 163 -29.81 -17.87 -5.66
C ALA A 163 -28.40 -17.27 -5.76
N ASP A 164 -27.41 -18.07 -6.18
CA ASP A 164 -26.02 -17.61 -6.38
C ASP A 164 -25.95 -16.50 -7.45
N ARG A 165 -26.64 -16.66 -8.58
CA ARG A 165 -26.70 -15.65 -9.65
C ARG A 165 -27.41 -14.38 -9.20
N ALA A 166 -28.51 -14.51 -8.46
CA ALA A 166 -29.28 -13.37 -7.94
C ALA A 166 -28.45 -12.56 -6.94
N ALA A 167 -27.77 -13.24 -6.00
CA ALA A 167 -26.88 -12.58 -5.04
C ALA A 167 -25.70 -11.90 -5.74
N SER A 168 -25.06 -12.58 -6.69
CA SER A 168 -23.97 -11.99 -7.48
C SER A 168 -24.43 -10.77 -8.28
N ALA A 169 -25.59 -10.83 -8.92
CA ALA A 169 -26.15 -9.72 -9.68
C ALA A 169 -26.54 -8.55 -8.76
N GLY A 170 -27.22 -8.82 -7.65
CA GLY A 170 -27.63 -7.78 -6.69
C GLY A 170 -26.45 -7.08 -6.03
N LEU A 171 -25.41 -7.81 -5.63
CA LEU A 171 -24.19 -7.22 -5.04
C LEU A 171 -23.34 -6.47 -6.07
N SER A 172 -23.46 -6.80 -7.34
CA SER A 172 -22.78 -6.10 -8.44
C SER A 172 -23.63 -4.96 -9.01
N ASP A 173 -24.83 -4.73 -8.46
CA ASP A 173 -25.70 -3.66 -8.91
C ASP A 173 -25.08 -2.29 -8.58
N THR A 174 -25.36 -1.32 -9.44
CA THR A 174 -24.87 0.04 -9.33
C THR A 174 -25.38 0.76 -8.09
N ASP A 175 -26.56 0.37 -7.60
CA ASP A 175 -27.12 0.87 -6.35
C ASP A 175 -26.35 0.36 -5.12
N VAL A 176 -25.61 -0.75 -5.23
CA VAL A 176 -24.72 -1.27 -4.18
C VAL A 176 -23.30 -0.70 -4.33
N LEU A 177 -22.72 -0.82 -5.53
CA LEU A 177 -21.33 -0.43 -5.77
C LEU A 177 -21.13 1.08 -5.76
N GLY A 178 -22.18 1.86 -6.06
CA GLY A 178 -22.11 3.31 -6.03
C GLY A 178 -21.28 3.97 -7.13
N VAL A 179 -20.65 3.16 -7.98
CA VAL A 179 -20.10 3.58 -9.27
C VAL A 179 -21.29 3.76 -10.19
N ALA A 180 -21.71 5.01 -10.40
CA ALA A 180 -22.68 5.24 -11.47
C ALA A 180 -22.01 4.74 -12.77
N PRO A 181 -22.61 3.78 -13.50
CA PRO A 181 -22.03 3.19 -14.71
C PRO A 181 -21.78 4.25 -15.80
N SER A 182 -22.35 5.44 -15.60
CA SER A 182 -22.12 6.64 -16.37
C SER A 182 -20.71 7.23 -16.27
N TYR A 183 -19.86 6.90 -15.28
CA TYR A 183 -18.54 7.54 -15.13
C TYR A 183 -17.37 6.69 -15.61
N SER A 184 -17.21 5.41 -15.23
CA SER A 184 -16.00 4.64 -15.59
C SER A 184 -15.75 4.56 -17.10
N GLY A 185 -16.79 4.25 -17.89
CA GLY A 185 -16.70 4.21 -19.34
C GLY A 185 -16.80 5.57 -20.04
N ALA A 186 -17.31 6.61 -19.37
CA ALA A 186 -17.41 7.95 -19.97
C ALA A 186 -16.17 8.79 -19.70
N LEU A 187 -15.64 8.75 -18.47
CA LEU A 187 -14.41 9.43 -18.07
C LEU A 187 -13.29 9.06 -19.03
N GLY A 188 -13.04 7.77 -19.28
CA GLY A 188 -12.00 7.32 -20.21
C GLY A 188 -12.14 7.82 -21.66
N ARG A 189 -13.32 8.31 -22.08
CA ARG A 189 -13.56 8.86 -23.43
C ARG A 189 -13.54 10.39 -23.48
N MET A 190 -13.51 11.07 -22.32
CA MET A 190 -13.45 12.53 -22.25
C MET A 190 -12.11 13.06 -22.74
N SER A 191 -12.08 14.31 -23.19
CA SER A 191 -10.84 15.06 -23.30
C SER A 191 -10.21 15.26 -21.91
N ASP A 192 -8.91 15.53 -21.82
CA ASP A 192 -8.26 15.76 -20.52
C ASP A 192 -8.88 16.96 -19.79
N ALA A 193 -9.24 18.01 -20.51
CA ALA A 193 -9.91 19.18 -19.94
C ALA A 193 -11.28 18.82 -19.34
N ASP A 194 -12.12 18.09 -20.09
CA ASP A 194 -13.45 17.67 -19.61
C ASP A 194 -13.33 16.69 -18.43
N PHE A 195 -12.35 15.79 -18.47
CA PHE A 195 -12.06 14.85 -17.40
C PHE A 195 -11.69 15.59 -16.10
N LEU A 196 -10.78 16.56 -16.17
CA LEU A 196 -10.35 17.34 -15.00
C LEU A 196 -11.48 18.17 -14.39
N VAL A 197 -12.37 18.73 -15.23
CA VAL A 197 -13.59 19.41 -14.78
C VAL A 197 -14.54 18.41 -14.10
N ALA A 198 -14.72 17.22 -14.68
CA ALA A 198 -15.58 16.20 -14.10
C ALA A 198 -15.06 15.73 -12.73
N VAL A 199 -13.77 15.43 -12.62
CA VAL A 199 -13.12 15.01 -11.36
C VAL A 199 -13.27 16.08 -10.27
N ALA A 200 -13.07 17.35 -10.61
CA ALA A 200 -13.22 18.47 -9.68
C ALA A 200 -14.66 18.67 -9.17
N ALA A 201 -15.67 18.32 -9.99
CA ALA A 201 -17.08 18.49 -9.66
C ALA A 201 -17.69 17.29 -8.93
N MET A 202 -16.99 16.15 -8.87
CA MET A 202 -17.52 14.94 -8.26
C MET A 202 -17.59 15.04 -6.72
N PRO A 203 -18.65 14.50 -6.10
CA PRO A 203 -18.67 14.32 -4.66
C PRO A 203 -17.51 13.42 -4.18
N PRO A 204 -16.88 13.72 -3.04
CA PRO A 204 -15.71 12.97 -2.53
C PRO A 204 -15.93 11.46 -2.45
N GLU A 205 -17.11 11.03 -1.98
CA GLU A 205 -17.42 9.60 -1.84
C GLU A 205 -17.72 8.89 -3.18
N VAL A 206 -18.10 9.65 -4.21
CA VAL A 206 -18.21 9.11 -5.57
C VAL A 206 -16.82 8.98 -6.17
N LEU A 207 -15.96 9.97 -5.95
CA LEU A 207 -14.59 9.97 -6.43
C LEU A 207 -13.76 8.85 -5.77
N ALA A 208 -13.89 8.68 -4.45
CA ALA A 208 -13.21 7.63 -3.69
C ALA A 208 -13.66 6.21 -4.09
N ALA A 209 -14.84 6.06 -4.70
CA ALA A 209 -15.36 4.80 -5.21
C ALA A 209 -15.01 4.56 -6.69
N GLN A 210 -14.34 5.50 -7.37
CA GLN A 210 -13.95 5.31 -8.76
C GLN A 210 -12.88 4.25 -8.92
N ASP A 211 -12.82 3.71 -10.14
CA ASP A 211 -11.78 2.77 -10.56
C ASP A 211 -10.37 3.41 -10.49
N PRO A 212 -9.31 2.63 -10.14
CA PRO A 212 -7.94 3.13 -10.10
C PRO A 212 -7.47 3.84 -11.37
N SER A 213 -8.05 3.53 -12.54
CA SER A 213 -7.77 4.20 -13.81
C SER A 213 -8.01 5.72 -13.80
N VAL A 214 -8.85 6.24 -12.89
CA VAL A 214 -8.99 7.69 -12.69
C VAL A 214 -7.70 8.28 -12.13
N GLY A 215 -7.08 7.59 -11.16
CA GLY A 215 -5.78 7.96 -10.61
C GLY A 215 -4.66 7.80 -11.63
N ASP A 216 -4.64 6.68 -12.36
CA ASP A 216 -3.62 6.44 -13.41
C ASP A 216 -3.69 7.49 -14.50
N ARG A 217 -4.89 7.90 -14.90
CA ARG A 217 -5.07 8.97 -15.87
C ARG A 217 -4.55 10.31 -15.35
N LEU A 218 -4.84 10.66 -14.10
CA LEU A 218 -4.30 11.88 -13.49
C LEU A 218 -2.76 11.83 -13.47
N ALA A 219 -2.18 10.71 -13.04
CA ALA A 219 -0.73 10.52 -12.97
C ALA A 219 -0.04 10.55 -14.35
N GLY A 220 -0.75 10.16 -15.41
CA GLY A 220 -0.26 10.22 -16.78
C GLY A 220 -0.32 11.62 -17.42
N MET A 221 -0.89 12.62 -16.75
CA MET A 221 -0.95 13.98 -17.29
C MET A 221 0.36 14.75 -17.07
N PRO A 222 0.72 15.68 -17.97
CA PRO A 222 1.88 16.54 -17.75
C PRO A 222 1.76 17.35 -16.45
N PRO A 223 2.82 17.46 -15.62
CA PRO A 223 2.76 18.16 -14.34
C PRO A 223 2.25 19.61 -14.45
N GLU A 224 2.60 20.32 -15.51
CA GLU A 224 2.12 21.68 -15.77
C GLU A 224 0.59 21.75 -16.00
N THR A 225 0.02 20.70 -16.58
CA THR A 225 -1.43 20.57 -16.77
C THR A 225 -2.13 20.32 -15.45
N VAL A 226 -1.57 19.41 -14.64
CA VAL A 226 -2.08 19.13 -13.29
C VAL A 226 -1.99 20.38 -12.41
N GLN A 227 -0.88 21.10 -12.44
CA GLN A 227 -0.68 22.32 -11.66
C GLN A 227 -1.72 23.39 -12.04
N ALA A 228 -1.91 23.65 -13.34
CA ALA A 228 -2.91 24.62 -13.80
C ALA A 228 -4.33 24.25 -13.38
N TRP A 229 -4.67 22.95 -13.42
CA TRP A 229 -5.94 22.45 -12.91
C TRP A 229 -6.07 22.65 -11.40
N TRP A 230 -5.06 22.22 -10.63
CA TRP A 230 -5.04 22.31 -9.18
C TRP A 230 -5.19 23.76 -8.70
N ASP A 231 -4.46 24.70 -9.30
CA ASP A 231 -4.56 26.13 -9.02
C ASP A 231 -5.94 26.70 -9.41
N GLY A 232 -6.54 26.16 -10.47
CA GLY A 232 -7.87 26.51 -10.95
C GLY A 232 -9.01 26.14 -9.99
N LEU A 233 -8.79 25.21 -9.05
CA LEU A 233 -9.76 24.83 -8.02
C LEU A 233 -9.98 25.93 -6.96
N GLY A 234 -9.12 26.96 -6.98
CA GLY A 234 -9.15 28.06 -6.01
C GLY A 234 -8.23 27.79 -4.83
N GLY A 235 -7.53 28.85 -4.41
CA GLY A 235 -6.48 28.79 -3.41
C GLY A 235 -5.09 28.79 -4.04
N ARG A 236 -4.45 29.97 -4.08
CA ARG A 236 -3.13 30.12 -4.72
C ARG A 236 -2.05 29.60 -3.78
N GLY A 237 -1.60 28.37 -4.02
CA GLY A 237 -0.22 27.94 -3.79
C GLY A 237 0.35 27.99 -2.37
N THR A 238 -0.45 28.18 -1.31
CA THR A 238 0.04 28.10 0.08
C THR A 238 -0.92 27.33 0.98
N ALA A 239 -0.37 26.61 1.96
CA ALA A 239 -1.13 25.78 2.92
C ALA A 239 -2.24 26.53 3.70
N GLY A 240 -2.24 27.86 3.72
CA GLY A 240 -3.24 28.68 4.39
C GLY A 240 -4.43 29.08 3.51
N GLU A 241 -4.28 29.02 2.19
CA GLU A 241 -5.23 29.53 1.20
C GLU A 241 -5.56 28.44 0.18
N HIS A 242 -6.27 27.39 0.60
CA HIS A 242 -6.75 26.29 -0.26
C HIS A 242 -8.28 26.21 -0.27
N SER A 243 -8.88 25.68 -1.35
CA SER A 243 -10.33 25.55 -1.50
C SER A 243 -10.89 24.26 -0.88
N ALA A 244 -12.19 24.24 -0.63
CA ALA A 244 -12.90 23.02 -0.23
C ALA A 244 -12.84 21.92 -1.31
N ALA A 245 -12.65 22.28 -2.58
CA ALA A 245 -12.46 21.31 -3.66
C ALA A 245 -11.11 20.61 -3.57
N GLN A 246 -10.03 21.35 -3.25
CA GLN A 246 -8.72 20.76 -2.99
C GLN A 246 -8.77 19.84 -1.75
N ASP A 247 -9.42 20.27 -0.66
CA ASP A 247 -9.61 19.45 0.55
C ASP A 247 -10.39 18.16 0.29
N ALA A 248 -11.43 18.25 -0.55
CA ALA A 248 -12.22 17.11 -1.00
C ALA A 248 -11.37 16.10 -1.77
N LEU A 249 -10.53 16.56 -2.71
CA LEU A 249 -9.63 15.69 -3.49
C LEU A 249 -8.58 15.02 -2.60
N ILE A 250 -7.95 15.78 -1.69
CA ILE A 250 -6.99 15.23 -0.71
C ILE A 250 -7.65 14.13 0.11
N THR A 251 -8.89 14.33 0.55
CA THR A 251 -9.60 13.37 1.40
C THR A 251 -10.07 12.12 0.64
N ALA A 252 -10.55 12.31 -0.59
CA ALA A 252 -11.11 11.27 -1.44
C ALA A 252 -10.04 10.40 -2.10
N LEU A 253 -8.98 11.02 -2.62
CA LEU A 253 -7.92 10.35 -3.39
C LEU A 253 -6.52 10.62 -2.79
N PRO A 254 -6.28 10.38 -1.49
CA PRO A 254 -5.02 10.78 -0.87
C PRO A 254 -3.80 10.06 -1.45
N ALA A 255 -3.95 8.81 -1.90
CA ALA A 255 -2.84 8.07 -2.52
C ALA A 255 -2.47 8.62 -3.90
N VAL A 256 -3.44 9.19 -4.64
CA VAL A 256 -3.20 9.82 -5.93
C VAL A 256 -2.61 11.21 -5.70
N ILE A 257 -3.33 12.09 -4.99
CA ILE A 257 -2.91 13.48 -4.75
C ILE A 257 -1.57 13.56 -4.04
N GLY A 258 -1.29 12.62 -3.13
CA GLY A 258 -0.02 12.53 -2.41
C GLY A 258 1.21 12.30 -3.30
N ASN A 259 1.03 11.69 -4.48
CA ASN A 259 2.10 11.32 -5.39
C ASN A 259 1.92 11.96 -6.78
N LEU A 260 1.00 12.91 -6.93
CA LEU A 260 0.65 13.47 -8.23
C LEU A 260 1.54 14.67 -8.58
N ASP A 261 2.28 14.55 -9.68
CA ASP A 261 3.15 15.63 -10.14
C ASP A 261 2.38 16.87 -10.60
N GLY A 262 2.91 18.05 -10.27
CA GLY A 262 2.21 19.34 -10.42
C GLY A 262 1.37 19.77 -9.21
N VAL A 263 1.11 18.87 -8.25
CA VAL A 263 0.48 19.24 -6.96
C VAL A 263 1.54 19.79 -5.99
N PRO A 264 1.28 20.91 -5.29
CA PRO A 264 2.21 21.47 -4.31
C PRO A 264 2.40 20.56 -3.08
N TYR A 265 3.56 20.65 -2.45
CA TYR A 265 3.98 19.73 -1.38
C TYR A 265 3.18 19.87 -0.09
N TRP A 266 2.58 21.03 0.21
CA TRP A 266 1.64 21.12 1.33
C TRP A 266 0.43 20.18 1.16
N ALA A 267 -0.07 20.03 -0.07
CA ALA A 267 -1.21 19.17 -0.36
C ALA A 267 -0.78 17.71 -0.40
N ARG A 268 0.39 17.43 -0.98
CA ARG A 268 1.00 16.09 -0.92
C ARG A 268 1.25 15.64 0.52
N ASP A 269 1.72 16.54 1.39
CA ASP A 269 1.93 16.27 2.81
C ASP A 269 0.64 15.81 3.49
N GLN A 270 -0.45 16.57 3.34
CA GLN A 270 -1.74 16.20 3.93
C GLN A 270 -2.25 14.86 3.39
N ALA A 271 -2.17 14.65 2.08
CA ALA A 271 -2.61 13.45 1.40
C ALA A 271 -1.79 12.21 1.82
N ASN A 272 -0.46 12.30 1.83
CA ASN A 272 0.43 11.21 2.23
C ASN A 272 0.33 10.88 3.72
N ARG A 273 0.16 11.88 4.60
CA ARG A 273 -0.16 11.63 6.02
C ARG A 273 -1.45 10.85 6.17
N LEU A 274 -2.51 11.25 5.46
CA LEU A 274 -3.79 10.55 5.51
C LEU A 274 -3.67 9.12 5.00
N SER A 275 -2.96 8.91 3.87
CA SER A 275 -2.70 7.57 3.33
C SER A 275 -1.91 6.69 4.31
N ALA A 276 -0.83 7.22 4.90
CA ALA A 276 -0.01 6.49 5.87
C ALA A 276 -0.76 6.18 7.17
N GLN A 277 -1.61 7.09 7.66
CA GLN A 277 -2.47 6.85 8.82
C GLN A 277 -3.48 5.74 8.56
N ARG A 278 -4.14 5.76 7.39
CA ARG A 278 -5.07 4.69 6.97
C ARG A 278 -4.36 3.35 6.83
N ALA A 279 -3.16 3.33 6.25
CA ALA A 279 -2.33 2.13 6.15
C ALA A 279 -1.93 1.59 7.53
N SER A 280 -1.54 2.47 8.45
CA SER A 280 -1.17 2.07 9.82
C SER A 280 -2.36 1.51 10.61
N ALA A 281 -3.57 2.04 10.41
CA ALA A 281 -4.78 1.51 11.04
C ALA A 281 -5.09 0.10 10.52
N ARG A 282 -5.06 -0.11 9.20
CA ARG A 282 -5.23 -1.46 8.61
C ARG A 282 -4.17 -2.44 9.09
N ALA A 283 -2.91 -2.02 9.14
CA ALA A 283 -1.82 -2.86 9.65
C ALA A 283 -2.01 -3.24 11.13
N GLN A 284 -2.64 -2.37 11.93
CA GLN A 284 -3.00 -2.69 13.31
C GLN A 284 -4.10 -3.77 13.35
N ASP A 285 -5.13 -3.65 12.52
CA ASP A 285 -6.17 -4.66 12.39
C ASP A 285 -5.60 -6.02 11.93
N ASP A 286 -4.66 -6.01 10.98
CA ASP A 286 -3.95 -7.20 10.50
C ASP A 286 -3.15 -7.88 11.62
N VAL A 287 -2.46 -7.10 12.45
CA VAL A 287 -1.75 -7.62 13.63
C VAL A 287 -2.73 -8.28 14.61
N ASP A 288 -3.87 -7.65 14.87
CA ASP A 288 -4.85 -8.20 15.82
C ASP A 288 -5.55 -9.45 15.27
N ALA A 289 -5.81 -9.50 13.96
CA ALA A 289 -6.27 -10.70 13.27
C ALA A 289 -5.24 -11.83 13.32
N ALA A 290 -3.97 -11.54 13.01
CA ALA A 290 -2.87 -12.53 13.06
C ALA A 290 -2.66 -13.08 14.48
N ARG A 291 -2.75 -12.22 15.51
CA ARG A 291 -2.71 -12.66 16.92
C ARG A 291 -3.85 -13.62 17.26
N LYS A 292 -5.07 -13.34 16.78
CA LYS A 292 -6.23 -14.22 16.98
C LYS A 292 -6.04 -15.56 16.26
N ALA A 293 -5.54 -15.53 15.02
CA ALA A 293 -5.24 -16.72 14.24
C ALA A 293 -4.18 -17.59 14.93
N LEU A 294 -3.08 -17.00 15.41
CA LEU A 294 -2.04 -17.71 16.15
C LEU A 294 -2.57 -18.38 17.43
N ARG A 295 -3.49 -17.74 18.16
CA ARG A 295 -4.14 -18.32 19.35
C ARG A 295 -5.03 -19.52 19.01
N ALA A 296 -5.68 -19.49 17.84
CA ALA A 296 -6.53 -20.58 17.35
C ALA A 296 -5.75 -21.69 16.64
N ALA A 297 -4.50 -21.46 16.26
CA ALA A 297 -3.70 -22.37 15.46
C ALA A 297 -3.33 -23.66 16.22
N GLY A 298 -3.62 -24.81 15.59
CA GLY A 298 -3.11 -26.11 16.03
C GLY A 298 -1.59 -26.25 15.80
N PRO A 299 -0.94 -27.30 16.34
CA PRO A 299 0.51 -27.46 16.28
C PRO A 299 1.13 -27.38 14.88
N SER A 300 0.45 -27.90 13.86
CA SER A 300 0.91 -27.90 12.47
C SER A 300 0.85 -26.53 11.78
N ALA A 301 -0.08 -25.66 12.17
CA ALA A 301 -0.26 -24.33 11.56
C ALA A 301 0.45 -23.21 12.35
N ARG A 302 0.92 -23.49 13.57
CA ARG A 302 1.45 -22.49 14.49
C ARG A 302 2.65 -21.72 13.95
N ARG A 303 3.54 -22.39 13.20
CA ARG A 303 4.72 -21.73 12.62
C ARG A 303 4.33 -20.72 11.54
N ALA A 304 3.41 -21.07 10.65
CA ALA A 304 2.93 -20.17 9.60
C ALA A 304 2.19 -18.96 10.23
N ALA A 305 1.31 -19.21 11.20
CA ALA A 305 0.62 -18.13 11.92
C ALA A 305 1.59 -17.20 12.68
N GLN A 306 2.71 -17.73 13.18
CA GLN A 306 3.76 -16.90 13.79
C GLN A 306 4.45 -16.02 12.75
N GLN A 307 4.77 -16.56 11.57
CA GLN A 307 5.38 -15.79 10.48
C GLN A 307 4.46 -14.68 9.97
N GLU A 308 3.15 -14.94 9.87
CA GLU A 308 2.15 -13.92 9.52
C GLU A 308 2.10 -12.80 10.56
N LEU A 309 2.14 -13.14 11.86
CA LEU A 309 2.18 -12.16 12.93
C LEU A 309 3.48 -11.32 12.91
N ASP A 310 4.62 -11.97 12.68
CA ASP A 310 5.91 -11.28 12.61
C ASP A 310 5.92 -10.27 11.45
N ALA A 311 5.46 -10.68 10.26
CA ALA A 311 5.35 -9.81 9.09
C ALA A 311 4.36 -8.65 9.30
N ALA A 312 3.18 -8.91 9.88
CA ALA A 312 2.21 -7.85 10.21
C ALA A 312 2.78 -6.85 11.22
N THR A 313 3.53 -7.35 12.21
CA THR A 313 4.17 -6.51 13.24
C THR A 313 5.29 -5.64 12.67
N GLU A 314 6.13 -6.21 11.80
CA GLU A 314 7.19 -5.49 11.09
C GLU A 314 6.61 -4.37 10.21
N ARG A 315 5.56 -4.67 9.44
CA ARG A 315 4.84 -3.67 8.63
C ARG A 315 4.29 -2.54 9.49
N LEU A 316 3.61 -2.87 10.59
CA LEU A 316 3.05 -1.88 11.50
C LEU A 316 4.16 -0.99 12.10
N ALA A 317 5.28 -1.56 12.52
CA ALA A 317 6.42 -0.82 13.05
C ALA A 317 7.01 0.15 12.02
N ALA A 318 7.13 -0.27 10.77
CA ALA A 318 7.61 0.56 9.68
C ALA A 318 6.69 1.78 9.43
N LEU A 319 5.37 1.55 9.36
CA LEU A 319 4.37 2.61 9.18
C LEU A 319 4.33 3.58 10.39
N GLN A 320 4.43 3.05 11.60
CA GLN A 320 4.47 3.87 12.82
C GLN A 320 5.73 4.72 12.91
N ASN A 321 6.90 4.21 12.48
CA ASN A 321 8.14 4.99 12.45
C ASN A 321 8.07 6.10 11.39
N PHE A 322 7.54 5.80 10.20
CA PHE A 322 7.30 6.80 9.16
C PHE A 322 6.38 7.93 9.65
N LEU A 323 5.26 7.60 10.31
CA LEU A 323 4.37 8.61 10.90
C LEU A 323 5.04 9.40 12.04
N ALA A 324 5.97 8.79 12.77
CA ALA A 324 6.71 9.46 13.84
C ALA A 324 7.64 10.57 13.33
N ALA A 325 7.98 10.60 12.04
CA ALA A 325 8.73 11.69 11.40
C ALA A 325 8.19 13.09 11.74
N SER A 326 6.86 13.21 11.87
CA SER A 326 6.16 14.44 12.25
C SER A 326 6.54 15.02 13.62
N ARG A 327 6.97 14.16 14.55
CA ARG A 327 7.15 14.49 15.99
C ARG A 327 8.53 14.16 16.54
N THR A 328 9.38 13.49 15.75
CA THR A 328 10.74 13.13 16.15
C THR A 328 11.58 14.38 16.45
N SER A 329 12.27 14.42 17.59
CA SER A 329 13.15 15.56 17.87
C SER A 329 14.44 15.51 17.03
N LEU A 330 14.73 16.60 16.34
CA LEU A 330 15.88 16.81 15.45
C LEU A 330 16.74 17.97 15.98
N ARG A 331 17.96 17.63 16.42
CA ARG A 331 18.87 18.58 17.06
C ARG A 331 19.20 19.73 16.10
N GLY A 332 19.03 20.98 16.57
CA GLY A 332 19.37 22.19 15.83
C GLY A 332 18.37 22.62 14.75
N VAL A 333 17.41 21.77 14.39
CA VAL A 333 16.48 22.00 13.27
C VAL A 333 15.03 21.63 13.59
N ASP A 334 14.71 21.40 14.86
CA ASP A 334 13.41 20.86 15.29
C ASP A 334 12.20 21.70 14.87
N GLY A 335 12.38 23.02 14.80
CA GLY A 335 11.36 23.98 14.38
C GLY A 335 11.16 24.12 12.87
N MET A 336 11.89 23.37 12.04
CA MET A 336 11.65 23.36 10.59
C MET A 336 10.36 22.59 10.25
N PRO A 337 9.61 23.04 9.24
CA PRO A 337 8.43 22.32 8.76
C PRO A 337 8.82 20.93 8.24
N ARG A 338 7.87 20.00 8.27
CA ARG A 338 8.08 18.61 7.83
C ARG A 338 6.95 18.22 6.89
N GLN A 339 7.31 17.73 5.71
CA GLN A 339 6.36 17.38 4.66
C GLN A 339 6.52 15.91 4.27
N PHE A 340 5.43 15.16 4.24
CA PHE A 340 5.36 13.80 3.71
C PHE A 340 5.29 13.91 2.19
N VAL A 341 6.43 13.68 1.54
CA VAL A 341 6.67 13.95 0.11
C VAL A 341 5.97 12.92 -0.76
N SER A 342 6.09 11.64 -0.41
CA SER A 342 5.47 10.52 -1.11
C SER A 342 5.14 9.40 -0.13
N PHE A 343 4.14 8.60 -0.46
CA PHE A 343 3.80 7.37 0.27
C PHE A 343 3.12 6.35 -0.65
N LEU A 344 3.67 5.14 -0.67
CA LEU A 344 3.15 4.00 -1.41
C LEU A 344 2.89 2.85 -0.45
N ASP A 345 1.63 2.44 -0.34
CA ASP A 345 1.17 1.34 0.53
C ASP A 345 1.47 -0.04 -0.07
N GLY A 346 2.68 -0.23 -0.58
CA GLY A 346 3.16 -1.48 -1.18
C GLY A 346 3.60 -2.52 -0.14
N GLN A 347 4.19 -3.62 -0.61
CA GLN A 347 4.86 -4.64 0.20
C GLN A 347 6.28 -4.84 -0.33
N PRO A 348 7.32 -4.22 0.29
CA PRO A 348 7.26 -3.35 1.47
C PRO A 348 6.62 -1.97 1.19
N PRO A 349 6.15 -1.24 2.22
CA PRO A 349 5.69 0.13 2.05
C PRO A 349 6.89 1.07 1.82
N LEU A 350 6.69 2.12 1.04
CA LEU A 350 7.73 3.07 0.62
C LEU A 350 7.24 4.51 0.80
N GLY A 351 8.18 5.45 0.89
CA GLY A 351 7.82 6.86 1.05
C GLY A 351 9.00 7.76 1.32
N ALA A 352 8.73 9.06 1.37
CA ALA A 352 9.73 10.07 1.62
C ALA A 352 9.20 11.17 2.54
N VAL A 353 10.08 11.72 3.38
CA VAL A 353 9.76 12.87 4.25
C VAL A 353 10.82 13.94 4.08
N SER A 354 10.37 15.17 3.86
CA SER A 354 11.19 16.36 3.86
C SER A 354 11.25 16.98 5.24
N MET A 355 12.44 17.46 5.57
CA MET A 355 12.67 18.47 6.59
C MET A 355 12.99 19.79 5.90
N GLY A 356 12.18 20.81 6.15
CA GLY A 356 12.13 22.02 5.32
C GLY A 356 10.93 21.98 4.38
N ASP A 357 10.49 23.15 3.95
CA ASP A 357 9.31 23.32 3.10
C ASP A 357 9.73 23.29 1.63
N LEU A 358 9.35 22.24 0.90
CA LEU A 358 9.69 22.05 -0.51
C LEU A 358 8.99 23.04 -1.45
N ASP A 359 7.88 23.64 -1.01
CA ASP A 359 7.19 24.67 -1.80
C ASP A 359 7.99 25.98 -1.84
N THR A 360 8.89 26.21 -0.88
CA THR A 360 9.60 27.49 -0.71
C THR A 360 11.13 27.37 -0.64
N ALA A 361 11.68 26.18 -0.36
CA ALA A 361 13.11 25.94 -0.32
C ALA A 361 13.79 26.31 -1.65
N ALA A 362 14.95 26.96 -1.55
CA ALA A 362 15.79 27.32 -2.69
C ALA A 362 16.87 26.27 -2.97
N ASN A 363 17.19 25.43 -1.99
CA ASN A 363 18.14 24.34 -2.09
C ASN A 363 17.53 23.08 -1.49
N VAL A 364 17.44 22.01 -2.26
CA VAL A 364 16.82 20.75 -1.85
C VAL A 364 17.80 19.60 -2.08
N SER A 365 17.98 18.77 -1.05
CA SER A 365 18.84 17.58 -1.12
C SER A 365 18.02 16.31 -0.89
N TYR A 366 18.17 15.30 -1.74
CA TYR A 366 17.59 13.98 -1.54
C TYR A 366 18.63 13.04 -0.94
N LEU A 367 18.32 12.43 0.21
CA LEU A 367 19.11 11.38 0.85
C LEU A 367 18.62 10.01 0.38
N VAL A 368 19.42 9.33 -0.43
CA VAL A 368 19.14 8.00 -0.97
C VAL A 368 19.90 6.94 -0.15
N PRO A 369 19.20 6.15 0.68
CA PRO A 369 19.83 5.20 1.59
C PRO A 369 20.21 3.90 0.89
N GLY A 370 20.91 3.03 1.63
CA GLY A 370 21.44 1.77 1.12
C GLY A 370 20.65 0.52 1.55
N MET A 371 21.32 -0.63 1.41
CA MET A 371 20.83 -1.96 1.73
C MET A 371 20.16 -2.03 3.13
N GLY A 372 19.08 -2.81 3.23
CA GLY A 372 18.39 -3.08 4.49
C GLY A 372 17.51 -1.94 5.00
N THR A 373 17.52 -0.78 4.34
CA THR A 373 16.71 0.37 4.76
C THR A 373 15.24 0.15 4.44
N THR A 374 14.37 0.42 5.41
CA THR A 374 12.91 0.41 5.27
C THR A 374 12.30 1.66 5.91
N LEU A 375 10.98 1.84 5.81
CA LEU A 375 10.28 2.91 6.54
C LEU A 375 10.48 2.85 8.07
N GLN A 376 10.91 1.72 8.63
CA GLN A 376 11.28 1.61 10.04
C GLN A 376 12.49 2.47 10.41
N ASP A 377 13.32 2.86 9.43
CA ASP A 377 14.54 3.64 9.63
C ASP A 377 14.33 5.15 9.40
N THR A 378 13.09 5.58 9.06
CA THR A 378 12.77 6.96 8.69
C THR A 378 13.32 7.96 9.69
N THR A 379 13.05 7.75 10.99
CA THR A 379 13.47 8.69 12.03
C THR A 379 14.98 8.71 12.29
N LEU A 380 15.69 7.61 12.03
CA LEU A 380 17.14 7.55 12.11
C LEU A 380 17.77 8.34 10.96
N LEU A 381 17.30 8.11 9.73
CA LEU A 381 17.77 8.81 8.54
C LEU A 381 17.45 10.31 8.56
N MET A 382 16.30 10.69 9.14
CA MET A 382 15.99 12.11 9.37
C MET A 382 16.99 12.77 10.35
N ARG A 383 17.56 12.05 11.32
CA ARG A 383 18.61 12.59 12.20
C ARG A 383 19.92 12.78 11.44
N ALA A 384 20.29 11.83 10.58
CA ALA A 384 21.44 11.97 9.69
C ALA A 384 21.30 13.20 8.77
N GLY A 385 20.13 13.37 8.14
CA GLY A 385 19.82 14.55 7.32
C GLY A 385 19.77 15.85 8.13
N ALA A 386 19.26 15.79 9.37
CA ALA A 386 19.23 16.95 10.28
C ALA A 386 20.63 17.51 10.56
N ASN A 387 21.64 16.64 10.68
CA ASN A 387 23.01 17.07 10.88
C ASN A 387 23.50 17.87 9.66
N VAL A 388 23.23 17.41 8.44
CA VAL A 388 23.60 18.12 7.19
C VAL A 388 22.95 19.50 7.17
N VAL A 389 21.62 19.55 7.35
CA VAL A 389 20.86 20.81 7.37
C VAL A 389 21.35 21.74 8.49
N GLY A 390 21.67 21.19 9.67
CA GLY A 390 22.20 21.93 10.80
C GLY A 390 23.50 22.65 10.46
N VAL A 391 24.43 21.96 9.79
CA VAL A 391 25.69 22.57 9.31
C VAL A 391 25.44 23.58 8.19
N GLN A 392 24.57 23.26 7.23
CA GLN A 392 24.25 24.17 6.12
C GLN A 392 23.72 25.53 6.63
N ARG A 393 22.84 25.50 7.63
CA ARG A 393 22.18 26.68 8.22
C ARG A 393 23.13 27.59 9.02
N LEU A 394 24.37 27.17 9.27
CA LEU A 394 25.42 28.05 9.78
C LEU A 394 25.83 29.11 8.74
N SER A 395 25.52 28.90 7.46
CA SER A 395 25.72 29.85 6.38
C SER A 395 24.40 30.53 5.97
N GLU A 396 24.47 31.75 5.43
CA GLU A 396 23.29 32.46 4.88
C GLU A 396 22.61 31.67 3.76
N ARG A 397 23.40 31.02 2.88
CA ARG A 397 22.89 30.21 1.76
C ARG A 397 22.08 29.00 2.22
N GLY A 398 22.45 28.40 3.35
CA GLY A 398 21.75 27.24 3.88
C GLY A 398 20.49 27.56 4.69
N ARG A 399 20.12 28.84 4.88
CA ARG A 399 18.91 29.19 5.65
C ARG A 399 17.61 28.77 4.98
N ASN A 400 17.58 28.66 3.65
CA ASN A 400 16.42 28.23 2.87
C ASN A 400 16.66 26.88 2.18
N THR A 401 17.00 25.87 2.98
CA THR A 401 17.31 24.51 2.53
C THR A 401 16.22 23.52 2.98
N ALA A 402 16.04 22.44 2.23
CA ALA A 402 15.27 21.29 2.63
C ALA A 402 16.03 19.99 2.35
N MET A 403 15.81 18.98 3.19
CA MET A 403 16.39 17.65 3.02
C MET A 403 15.30 16.59 3.02
N VAL A 404 15.20 15.87 1.91
CA VAL A 404 14.27 14.76 1.70
C VAL A 404 14.96 13.46 2.10
N THR A 405 14.47 12.82 3.15
CA THR A 405 14.79 11.41 3.44
C THR A 405 13.95 10.54 2.51
N TRP A 406 14.60 9.93 1.50
CA TRP A 406 13.93 9.24 0.42
C TRP A 406 14.05 7.71 0.53
N ILE A 407 12.97 7.04 0.95
CA ILE A 407 12.88 5.58 1.03
C ILE A 407 11.88 5.11 -0.05
N GLY A 408 12.13 5.53 -1.29
CA GLY A 408 11.23 5.34 -2.43
C GLY A 408 11.47 4.06 -3.24
N TYR A 409 12.41 3.21 -2.82
CA TYR A 409 12.71 1.95 -3.50
C TYR A 409 12.88 0.80 -2.51
N GLU A 410 12.67 -0.43 -2.99
CA GLU A 410 12.96 -1.63 -2.21
C GLU A 410 14.48 -1.85 -2.21
N ALA A 411 15.15 -1.33 -1.17
CA ALA A 411 16.56 -1.58 -0.96
C ALA A 411 16.81 -3.09 -0.79
N PRO A 412 17.90 -3.63 -1.35
CA PRO A 412 18.21 -5.05 -1.20
C PRO A 412 18.35 -5.40 0.28
N ARG A 413 17.96 -6.63 0.65
CA ARG A 413 18.13 -7.11 2.03
C ARG A 413 19.61 -7.36 2.34
N ASN A 414 19.95 -7.35 3.63
CA ASN A 414 21.30 -7.65 4.07
C ASN A 414 21.62 -9.14 3.89
N ALA A 415 22.52 -9.47 2.95
CA ALA A 415 22.92 -10.82 2.60
C ALA A 415 23.44 -11.63 3.79
N LEU A 416 24.14 -11.00 4.74
CA LEU A 416 24.66 -11.67 5.94
C LEU A 416 23.56 -12.09 6.90
N THR A 417 22.45 -11.34 6.92
CA THR A 417 21.32 -11.58 7.83
C THR A 417 20.21 -12.43 7.22
N THR A 418 20.05 -12.38 5.89
CA THR A 418 18.91 -13.00 5.18
C THR A 418 19.32 -14.09 4.20
N GLY A 419 20.59 -14.18 3.82
CA GLY A 419 21.07 -15.07 2.75
C GLY A 419 20.71 -14.58 1.33
N ASP A 420 20.04 -13.44 1.20
CA ASP A 420 19.68 -12.84 -0.08
C ASP A 420 20.90 -12.16 -0.74
N LEU A 421 21.34 -12.69 -1.88
CA LEU A 421 22.48 -12.17 -2.63
C LEU A 421 22.10 -11.00 -3.55
N GLY A 422 20.85 -10.53 -3.54
CA GLY A 422 20.34 -9.44 -4.37
C GLY A 422 21.13 -8.14 -4.24
N VAL A 423 21.76 -7.88 -3.09
CA VAL A 423 22.65 -6.72 -2.87
C VAL A 423 23.83 -6.67 -3.85
N PHE A 424 24.30 -7.80 -4.39
CA PHE A 424 25.39 -7.82 -5.35
C PHE A 424 24.93 -7.57 -6.79
N GLY A 425 23.62 -7.72 -7.07
CA GLY A 425 23.03 -7.47 -8.37
C GLY A 425 22.51 -6.05 -8.56
N LEU A 426 22.15 -5.69 -9.79
CA LEU A 426 21.59 -4.36 -10.15
C LEU A 426 20.06 -4.30 -10.17
N ALA A 427 19.35 -5.40 -9.90
CA ALA A 427 17.89 -5.44 -10.03
C ALA A 427 17.19 -4.39 -9.15
N HIS A 428 17.57 -4.31 -7.87
CA HIS A 428 17.03 -3.30 -6.95
C HIS A 428 17.45 -1.88 -7.35
N ALA A 429 18.70 -1.69 -7.79
CA ALA A 429 19.22 -0.39 -8.22
C ALA A 429 18.50 0.14 -9.47
N ASN A 430 18.24 -0.71 -10.47
CA ASN A 430 17.51 -0.32 -11.69
C ASN A 430 16.06 0.05 -11.36
N ALA A 431 15.35 -0.79 -10.60
CA ALA A 431 13.98 -0.50 -10.20
C ALA A 431 13.88 0.76 -9.31
N GLY A 432 14.90 0.99 -8.48
CA GLY A 432 15.01 2.21 -7.69
C GLY A 432 15.36 3.44 -8.53
N ALA A 433 16.13 3.27 -9.61
CA ALA A 433 16.53 4.37 -10.48
C ALA A 433 15.35 4.99 -11.22
N ASP A 434 14.46 4.16 -11.78
CA ASP A 434 13.23 4.63 -12.43
C ASP A 434 12.36 5.46 -11.47
N ARG A 435 12.26 5.02 -10.21
CA ARG A 435 11.48 5.70 -9.17
C ARG A 435 12.13 7.00 -8.70
N LEU A 436 13.45 6.99 -8.53
CA LEU A 436 14.17 8.21 -8.16
C LEU A 436 14.11 9.24 -9.29
N ALA A 437 14.22 8.81 -10.55
CA ALA A 437 14.06 9.67 -11.71
C ALA A 437 12.67 10.32 -11.74
N ALA A 438 11.61 9.54 -11.51
CA ALA A 438 10.25 10.06 -11.41
C ALA A 438 10.11 11.11 -10.30
N ASP A 439 10.58 10.82 -9.08
CA ASP A 439 10.46 11.75 -7.95
C ASP A 439 11.29 13.04 -8.13
N LEU A 440 12.50 12.93 -8.68
CA LEU A 440 13.35 14.10 -8.98
C LEU A 440 12.79 14.93 -10.15
N GLY A 441 12.27 14.26 -11.18
CA GLY A 441 11.60 14.90 -12.31
C GLY A 441 10.32 15.63 -11.90
N GLY A 442 9.49 14.99 -11.08
CA GLY A 442 8.28 15.57 -10.50
C GLY A 442 8.55 16.79 -9.61
N PHE A 443 9.62 16.71 -8.80
CA PHE A 443 10.13 17.87 -8.06
C PHE A 443 10.56 19.00 -9.01
N ARG A 444 11.39 18.70 -10.01
CA ARG A 444 11.90 19.68 -10.99
C ARG A 444 10.77 20.35 -11.77
N ALA A 445 9.72 19.61 -12.14
CA ALA A 445 8.56 20.16 -12.84
C ALA A 445 7.78 21.16 -11.96
N THR A 446 7.72 20.92 -10.65
CA THR A 446 7.01 21.81 -9.70
C THR A 446 7.90 22.97 -9.23
N ARG A 447 9.22 22.75 -9.16
CA ARG A 447 10.23 23.67 -8.60
C ARG A 447 11.43 23.83 -9.55
N PRO A 448 11.23 24.38 -10.76
CA PRO A 448 12.28 24.41 -11.79
C PRO A 448 13.52 25.21 -11.39
N ASP A 449 13.35 26.26 -10.57
CA ASP A 449 14.43 27.18 -10.18
C ASP A 449 15.20 26.75 -8.91
N ALA A 450 14.77 25.70 -8.20
CA ALA A 450 15.44 25.26 -6.98
C ALA A 450 16.74 24.50 -7.28
N HIS A 451 17.78 24.72 -6.48
CA HIS A 451 18.97 23.86 -6.51
C HIS A 451 18.58 22.46 -6.05
N LEU A 452 19.00 21.44 -6.80
CA LEU A 452 18.68 20.04 -6.52
C LEU A 452 19.96 19.25 -6.34
N ASN A 453 20.08 18.57 -5.21
CA ASN A 453 21.25 17.76 -4.87
C ASN A 453 20.82 16.34 -4.51
N VAL A 454 21.74 15.39 -4.69
CA VAL A 454 21.56 14.00 -4.27
C VAL A 454 22.72 13.60 -3.38
N VAL A 455 22.40 13.08 -2.19
CA VAL A 455 23.35 12.45 -1.27
C VAL A 455 22.97 10.98 -1.18
N ALA A 456 23.85 10.10 -1.61
CA ALA A 456 23.58 8.67 -1.68
C ALA A 456 24.55 7.87 -0.81
N HIS A 457 24.01 6.89 -0.09
CA HIS A 457 24.77 6.06 0.84
C HIS A 457 24.80 4.61 0.38
N SER A 458 25.98 3.99 0.43
CA SER A 458 26.12 2.54 0.19
C SER A 458 25.49 2.11 -1.14
N TYR A 459 24.54 1.17 -1.14
CA TYR A 459 23.80 0.73 -2.33
C TYR A 459 22.95 1.83 -2.98
N GLY A 460 22.57 2.86 -2.22
CA GLY A 460 21.91 4.04 -2.75
C GLY A 460 22.77 4.77 -3.78
N SER A 461 24.10 4.72 -3.66
CA SER A 461 25.03 5.32 -4.63
C SER A 461 24.96 4.62 -6.00
N THR A 462 24.80 3.30 -6.02
CA THR A 462 24.55 2.54 -7.26
C THR A 462 23.21 2.95 -7.89
N THR A 463 22.16 3.05 -7.08
CA THR A 463 20.81 3.44 -7.54
C THR A 463 20.80 4.87 -8.11
N ALA A 464 21.35 5.83 -7.36
CA ALA A 464 21.41 7.22 -7.77
C ALA A 464 22.32 7.44 -8.99
N SER A 465 23.44 6.73 -9.10
CA SER A 465 24.31 6.88 -10.27
C SER A 465 23.67 6.39 -11.57
N ILE A 466 22.91 5.29 -11.53
CA ILE A 466 22.10 4.83 -12.68
C ILE A 466 21.05 5.89 -13.03
N THR A 467 20.33 6.39 -12.03
CA THR A 467 19.33 7.46 -12.20
C THR A 467 19.90 8.65 -12.95
N LEU A 468 21.03 9.19 -12.47
CA LEU A 468 21.66 10.39 -13.02
C LEU A 468 22.44 10.13 -14.31
N HIS A 469 22.73 8.87 -14.65
CA HIS A 469 23.30 8.50 -15.94
C HIS A 469 22.23 8.38 -17.02
N ASP A 470 21.11 7.75 -16.70
CA ASP A 470 20.05 7.47 -17.67
C ASP A 470 19.13 8.68 -17.91
N HIS A 471 19.07 9.62 -16.97
CA HIS A 471 18.20 10.81 -17.02
C HIS A 471 19.01 12.13 -16.93
N ALA A 472 19.48 12.61 -18.07
CA ALA A 472 20.36 13.77 -18.17
C ALA A 472 19.69 15.13 -17.86
N ASP A 473 18.36 15.19 -17.85
CA ASP A 473 17.55 16.40 -17.77
C ASP A 473 17.09 16.77 -16.35
N LEU A 474 17.44 15.96 -15.34
CA LEU A 474 17.08 16.20 -13.94
C LEU A 474 17.71 17.48 -13.35
N GLY A 475 18.84 17.92 -13.93
CA GLY A 475 19.53 19.14 -13.54
C GLY A 475 20.04 19.11 -12.10
N VAL A 476 20.74 18.04 -11.72
CA VAL A 476 21.32 17.90 -10.37
C VAL A 476 22.61 18.72 -10.27
N ASN A 477 22.70 19.58 -9.27
CA ASN A 477 23.88 20.41 -9.01
C ASN A 477 25.00 19.56 -8.41
N SER A 478 24.76 18.99 -7.22
CA SER A 478 25.75 18.14 -6.55
C SER A 478 25.23 16.72 -6.34
N PHE A 479 26.07 15.75 -6.70
CA PHE A 479 25.90 14.35 -6.35
C PHE A 479 27.01 13.90 -5.40
N VAL A 480 26.65 13.54 -4.16
CA VAL A 480 27.59 13.09 -3.13
C VAL A 480 27.35 11.61 -2.86
N THR A 481 28.41 10.80 -2.91
CA THR A 481 28.36 9.39 -2.52
C THR A 481 29.13 9.16 -1.23
N LEU A 482 28.53 8.43 -0.29
CA LEU A 482 29.10 8.11 1.02
C LEU A 482 29.18 6.59 1.17
N GLY A 483 30.38 6.04 1.38
CA GLY A 483 30.61 4.60 1.53
C GLY A 483 30.05 3.79 0.37
N SER A 484 30.28 4.22 -0.88
CA SER A 484 29.58 3.67 -2.06
C SER A 484 29.77 2.15 -2.23
N ALA A 485 28.67 1.43 -2.51
CA ALA A 485 28.75 0.02 -2.95
C ALA A 485 29.26 -0.14 -4.39
N GLY A 486 29.66 0.96 -5.02
CA GLY A 486 30.25 1.04 -6.35
C GLY A 486 29.28 1.54 -7.42
N ILE A 487 29.85 2.14 -8.46
CA ILE A 487 29.15 2.65 -9.64
C ILE A 487 29.20 1.58 -10.75
N PRO A 488 28.09 1.23 -11.41
CA PRO A 488 28.11 0.21 -12.47
C PRO A 488 29.14 0.50 -13.56
N GLY A 489 29.91 -0.52 -13.98
CA GLY A 489 31.02 -0.32 -14.92
C GLY A 489 30.65 0.19 -16.33
N HIS A 490 29.36 0.22 -16.69
CA HIS A 490 28.91 0.87 -17.92
C HIS A 490 28.90 2.40 -17.83
N ILE A 491 28.97 2.96 -16.61
CA ILE A 491 29.16 4.39 -16.34
C ILE A 491 30.67 4.64 -16.18
N PRO A 492 31.35 5.15 -17.21
CA PRO A 492 32.81 5.07 -17.28
C PRO A 492 33.55 6.06 -16.38
N ASN A 493 32.93 7.16 -15.98
CA ASN A 493 33.53 8.22 -15.17
C ASN A 493 32.45 9.16 -14.60
N ALA A 494 32.86 10.04 -13.69
CA ALA A 494 32.01 11.04 -13.05
C ALA A 494 31.35 12.01 -14.04
N GLY A 495 31.94 12.26 -15.21
CA GLY A 495 31.34 13.11 -16.25
C GLY A 495 30.18 12.45 -17.02
N ALA A 496 30.05 11.12 -16.93
CA ALA A 496 28.89 10.38 -17.42
C ALA A 496 27.72 10.37 -16.42
N ILE A 497 27.94 10.88 -15.20
CA ILE A 497 26.88 11.22 -14.26
C ILE A 497 26.44 12.64 -14.59
N HIS A 498 25.18 12.83 -14.96
CA HIS A 498 24.65 14.14 -15.37
C HIS A 498 24.36 15.07 -14.17
N ALA A 499 25.33 15.20 -13.26
CA ALA A 499 25.37 16.21 -12.21
C ALA A 499 26.48 17.23 -12.49
N GLU A 500 26.30 18.50 -12.09
CA GLU A 500 27.33 19.53 -12.30
C GLU A 500 28.63 19.21 -11.55
N HIS A 501 28.50 18.65 -10.35
CA HIS A 501 29.61 18.23 -9.50
C HIS A 501 29.34 16.88 -8.84
N MET A 502 30.34 15.99 -8.89
CA MET A 502 30.30 14.70 -8.19
C MET A 502 31.38 14.63 -7.10
N TYR A 503 30.96 14.20 -5.91
CA TYR A 503 31.80 13.99 -4.74
C TYR A 503 31.71 12.54 -4.25
N ALA A 504 32.81 12.02 -3.70
CA ALA A 504 32.85 10.66 -3.15
C ALA A 504 33.66 10.60 -1.86
N ALA A 505 33.11 9.97 -0.82
CA ALA A 505 33.80 9.63 0.42
C ALA A 505 33.72 8.12 0.67
N GLN A 506 34.83 7.54 1.12
CA GLN A 506 34.90 6.18 1.62
C GLN A 506 35.85 6.14 2.82
N ALA A 507 35.39 5.59 3.93
CA ALA A 507 36.17 5.47 5.16
C ALA A 507 36.85 4.09 5.28
N GLU A 508 37.88 4.00 6.13
CA GLU A 508 38.43 2.71 6.59
C GLU A 508 37.51 2.11 7.67
N GLU A 509 36.43 1.47 7.23
CA GLU A 509 35.39 0.92 8.11
C GLU A 509 35.83 -0.40 8.78
N ARG A 510 35.38 -0.65 10.02
CA ARG A 510 35.69 -1.88 10.80
C ARG A 510 35.45 -3.21 10.04
N PHE A 511 34.58 -3.20 9.03
CA PHE A 511 34.25 -4.38 8.22
C PHE A 511 34.38 -4.17 6.70
N ASN A 512 34.91 -3.02 6.24
CA ASN A 512 35.10 -2.69 4.82
C ASN A 512 33.86 -3.01 3.95
N VAL A 513 32.67 -2.62 4.40
CA VAL A 513 31.41 -3.06 3.79
C VAL A 513 31.27 -2.48 2.38
N ALA A 514 31.67 -1.22 2.18
CA ALA A 514 31.72 -0.58 0.86
C ALA A 514 32.57 -1.41 -0.13
N HIS A 515 33.77 -1.79 0.28
CA HIS A 515 34.70 -2.59 -0.53
C HIS A 515 34.14 -3.99 -0.85
N ILE A 516 33.51 -4.66 0.13
CA ILE A 516 32.83 -5.95 -0.09
C ILE A 516 31.73 -5.79 -1.14
N GLY A 517 30.93 -4.73 -1.03
CA GLY A 517 29.88 -4.40 -2.00
C GLY A 517 30.43 -4.26 -3.42
N GLN A 518 31.57 -3.58 -3.59
CA GLN A 518 32.22 -3.38 -4.89
C GLN A 518 32.78 -4.68 -5.47
N VAL A 519 33.56 -5.43 -4.69
CA VAL A 519 34.30 -6.61 -5.15
C VAL A 519 33.38 -7.79 -5.47
N LEU A 520 32.30 -7.97 -4.70
CA LEU A 520 31.38 -9.09 -4.89
C LEU A 520 30.23 -8.76 -5.86
N SER A 521 30.12 -7.52 -6.32
CA SER A 521 29.04 -7.11 -7.23
C SER A 521 29.14 -7.73 -8.62
N TYR A 522 27.98 -7.99 -9.21
CA TYR A 522 27.83 -8.45 -10.59
C TYR A 522 26.70 -7.70 -11.32
N PRO A 523 26.97 -7.06 -12.48
CA PRO A 523 28.29 -6.84 -13.07
C PRO A 523 29.20 -6.00 -12.15
N GLU A 524 30.49 -5.96 -12.49
CA GLU A 524 31.52 -5.22 -11.74
C GLU A 524 31.11 -3.76 -11.51
N ARG A 525 31.41 -3.25 -10.31
CA ARG A 525 31.16 -1.86 -9.92
C ARG A 525 32.47 -1.19 -9.52
N ILE A 526 32.61 0.06 -9.94
CA ILE A 526 33.81 0.88 -9.78
C ILE A 526 33.70 1.68 -8.47
N ASP A 527 34.78 1.73 -7.70
CA ASP A 527 34.90 2.64 -6.55
C ASP A 527 34.95 4.09 -7.05
N PRO A 528 33.99 4.97 -6.69
CA PRO A 528 33.98 6.35 -7.16
C PRO A 528 35.11 7.22 -6.57
N THR A 529 35.81 6.77 -5.52
CA THR A 529 37.02 7.45 -4.99
C THR A 529 38.27 7.14 -5.82
N PHE A 530 38.19 6.16 -6.72
CA PHE A 530 39.28 5.83 -7.63
C PHE A 530 39.59 7.01 -8.55
N LYS A 531 40.80 7.58 -8.45
CA LYS A 531 41.17 8.84 -9.15
C LYS A 531 40.81 8.89 -10.64
N PRO A 532 41.04 7.84 -11.45
CA PRO A 532 40.63 7.83 -12.86
C PRO A 532 39.11 7.93 -13.10
N PHE A 533 38.27 7.60 -12.12
CA PHE A 533 36.83 7.80 -12.21
C PHE A 533 36.46 9.29 -12.24
N GLY A 534 37.23 10.14 -11.55
CA GLY A 534 37.15 11.60 -11.69
C GLY A 534 36.16 12.33 -10.77
N ALA A 535 35.64 11.69 -9.72
CA ALA A 535 34.90 12.38 -8.66
C ALA A 535 35.84 13.21 -7.77
N THR A 536 35.31 14.24 -7.12
CA THR A 536 36.04 14.97 -6.08
C THR A 536 36.00 14.18 -4.77
N GLU A 537 37.16 13.72 -4.33
CA GLU A 537 37.28 12.95 -3.09
C GLU A 537 37.02 13.84 -1.86
N ILE A 538 36.16 13.38 -0.96
CA ILE A 538 35.97 13.92 0.38
C ILE A 538 36.71 13.01 1.35
N ASP A 539 37.65 13.58 2.09
CA ASP A 539 38.44 12.86 3.09
C ASP A 539 37.53 12.39 4.24
N ALA A 540 37.44 11.08 4.42
CA ALA A 540 36.66 10.44 5.48
C ALA A 540 37.49 10.07 6.72
N SER A 541 38.79 10.38 6.70
CA SER A 541 39.69 10.21 7.83
C SER A 541 39.76 11.47 8.70
N HIS A 542 40.53 11.38 9.78
CA HIS A 542 40.74 12.42 10.76
C HIS A 542 41.38 13.65 10.12
N VAL A 543 40.58 14.70 10.01
CA VAL A 543 41.05 16.07 9.80
C VAL A 543 41.09 16.76 11.16
N GLU A 544 42.08 17.64 11.38
CA GLU A 544 42.24 18.37 12.65
C GLU A 544 40.91 18.99 13.11
N GLY A 545 40.43 18.58 14.29
CA GLY A 545 39.16 19.02 14.86
C GLY A 545 37.93 18.20 14.43
N THR A 546 38.10 17.04 13.80
CA THR A 546 37.02 16.12 13.40
C THR A 546 37.28 14.67 13.85
N SER A 547 36.24 13.85 13.93
CA SER A 547 36.32 12.41 14.20
C SER A 547 36.45 11.59 12.91
N ASP A 548 37.18 10.48 12.98
CA ASP A 548 37.23 9.45 11.93
C ASP A 548 35.86 8.79 11.75
N VAL A 549 35.44 8.55 10.52
CA VAL A 549 34.32 7.63 10.23
C VAL A 549 34.84 6.20 10.35
N ASN A 550 34.19 5.36 11.16
CA ASN A 550 34.66 3.99 11.43
C ASN A 550 33.57 2.90 11.29
N VAL A 551 32.32 3.29 11.03
CA VAL A 551 31.19 2.40 10.77
C VAL A 551 30.54 2.72 9.43
N HIS A 552 30.09 1.67 8.72
CA HIS A 552 29.37 1.78 7.44
C HIS A 552 27.89 2.15 7.62
N ASP A 553 27.64 3.25 8.32
CA ASP A 553 26.31 3.77 8.56
C ASP A 553 26.33 5.30 8.44
N LEU A 554 25.17 5.90 8.19
CA LEU A 554 25.06 7.36 8.13
C LEU A 554 25.10 8.00 9.52
N TYR A 555 24.55 7.35 10.54
CA TYR A 555 24.35 7.94 11.87
C TYR A 555 24.29 6.85 12.95
N VAL A 556 25.27 6.84 13.85
CA VAL A 556 25.40 5.86 14.95
C VAL A 556 25.74 6.52 16.29
N ASN A 557 26.12 7.81 16.31
CA ASN A 557 26.52 8.55 17.50
C ASN A 557 25.51 9.64 17.90
N PRO A 558 24.34 9.26 18.47
CA PRO A 558 23.30 10.24 18.75
C PRO A 558 23.63 11.28 19.82
N ASN A 559 24.64 10.99 20.65
CA ASN A 559 25.06 11.86 21.75
C ASN A 559 26.28 12.72 21.41
N GLY A 560 26.93 12.49 20.25
CA GLY A 560 28.16 13.17 19.86
C GLY A 560 29.31 12.90 20.86
N ALA A 561 29.42 11.66 21.34
CA ALA A 561 30.53 11.29 22.22
C ALA A 561 31.80 11.08 21.40
N GLU A 562 32.89 11.78 21.74
CA GLU A 562 34.16 11.77 20.99
C GLU A 562 34.76 10.36 20.83
N ASP A 563 34.62 9.49 21.84
CA ASP A 563 35.18 8.12 21.83
C ASP A 563 34.21 7.05 21.27
N ALA A 564 33.04 7.44 20.75
CA ALA A 564 32.07 6.50 20.21
C ALA A 564 32.36 6.12 18.75
N ASP A 565 31.64 5.12 18.25
CA ASP A 565 31.61 4.83 16.81
C ASP A 565 30.96 6.01 16.06
N HIS A 566 31.47 6.36 14.88
CA HIS A 566 31.02 7.47 14.04
C HIS A 566 30.67 6.97 12.63
N GLY A 567 29.49 7.37 12.16
CA GLY A 567 29.02 7.20 10.79
C GLY A 567 29.29 8.44 9.94
N TYR A 568 29.02 8.34 8.63
CA TYR A 568 29.38 9.36 7.64
C TYR A 568 28.73 10.74 7.86
N LEU A 569 27.58 10.82 8.52
CA LEU A 569 26.86 12.06 8.80
C LEU A 569 26.69 12.30 10.31
N ASP A 570 27.45 11.60 11.15
CA ASP A 570 27.52 11.93 12.56
C ASP A 570 28.20 13.28 12.76
N LEU A 571 27.87 13.91 13.90
CA LEU A 571 28.46 15.18 14.28
C LEU A 571 29.99 15.05 14.37
N ASP A 572 30.66 16.17 14.13
CA ASP A 572 32.11 16.30 14.19
C ASP A 572 32.89 15.46 13.17
N THR A 573 32.24 14.85 12.17
CA THR A 573 32.94 14.19 11.06
C THR A 573 33.24 15.17 9.91
N ASN A 574 34.40 15.02 9.27
CA ASN A 574 34.74 15.84 8.09
C ASN A 574 33.78 15.58 6.91
N THR A 575 33.32 14.34 6.75
CA THR A 575 32.34 13.94 5.73
C THR A 575 31.03 14.69 5.86
N LEU A 576 30.52 14.91 7.07
CA LEU A 576 29.34 15.74 7.31
C LEU A 576 29.56 17.19 6.83
N ILE A 577 30.68 17.79 7.22
CA ILE A 577 31.02 19.19 6.91
C ILE A 577 31.14 19.40 5.40
N GLU A 578 31.88 18.53 4.71
CA GLU A 578 32.09 18.62 3.26
C GLU A 578 30.83 18.26 2.48
N THR A 579 30.01 17.32 2.96
CA THR A 579 28.69 17.03 2.35
C THR A 579 27.77 18.25 2.43
N ALA A 580 27.72 18.92 3.60
CA ALA A 580 26.93 20.14 3.76
C ALA A 580 27.42 21.28 2.84
N LYS A 581 28.74 21.43 2.66
CA LYS A 581 29.31 22.41 1.74
C LYS A 581 29.03 22.07 0.28
N ALA A 582 29.17 20.80 -0.12
CA ALA A 582 28.94 20.33 -1.48
C ALA A 582 27.49 20.57 -1.92
N THR A 583 26.54 20.35 -1.00
CA THR A 583 25.09 20.51 -1.24
C THR A 583 24.58 21.94 -1.02
N LEU A 584 25.45 22.94 -1.07
CA LEU A 584 25.13 24.38 -1.06
C LEU A 584 25.78 25.14 -2.23
N ARG A 585 26.41 24.42 -3.17
CA ARG A 585 27.20 25.02 -4.25
C ARG A 585 26.34 25.49 -5.42
#